data_AF-A0AAT9FPI8-F1
#
_entry.id   AF-A0AAT9FPI8-F1
#
_cell.length_a   1.000
_cell.length_b   1.000
_cell.length_c   1.000
_cell.angle_alpha   90.00
_cell.angle_beta   90.00
_cell.angle_gamma   90.00
#
_symmetry.space_group_name_H-M   'P 1'
#
loop_
_entity.id
_entity.type
_entity.pdbx_description
1 polymer ?
#
loop_
_entity_poly.entity_id
_entity_poly.type
_entity_poly.pdbx_seq_one_letter_code
_entity_poly.pdbx_strand_id
1 'polypeptide(L)'
;MEISGQIVVLILFVVISGIQWLIKRIQERNSPPDTSESLEDIYDDYREEIRRHQTQTQAPPPTPQASQPPPIPSASPQHQVEAPAAYQRAIQQARQQKPTLTPAQKEAAERFQQLGKRKRRRKSAVGQISARALLSSPQSARQAVILHEVFGPPKSMRKY
;
A
#
# COMPACT_ATOMS: atom_id res chain seq x y z
N MET A 1 54.28 5.55 31.86
CA MET A 1 54.22 6.02 30.46
C MET A 1 53.26 7.19 30.43
N GLU A 2 53.78 8.42 30.44
CA GLU A 2 52.96 9.61 30.26
C GLU A 2 52.57 9.69 28.78
N ILE A 3 51.29 9.53 28.49
CA ILE A 3 50.77 9.75 27.14
C ILE A 3 50.88 11.25 26.90
N SER A 4 51.87 11.66 26.09
CA SER A 4 52.08 13.07 25.77
C SER A 4 50.79 13.66 25.19
N GLY A 5 50.33 14.80 25.71
CA GLY A 5 49.08 15.43 25.27
C GLY A 5 48.99 15.64 23.75
N GLN A 6 50.13 15.79 23.08
CA GLN A 6 50.26 15.84 21.62
C GLN A 6 49.75 14.56 20.92
N ILE A 7 50.00 13.38 21.49
CA ILE A 7 49.55 12.08 20.97
C ILE A 7 48.02 11.99 21.04
N VAL A 8 47.43 12.49 22.13
CA VAL A 8 45.96 12.54 22.28
C VAL A 8 45.34 13.44 21.22
N VAL A 9 45.93 14.61 20.94
CA VAL A 9 45.47 15.52 19.89
C VAL A 9 45.60 14.89 18.50
N LEU A 10 46.69 14.16 18.23
CA LEU A 10 46.90 13.43 16.99
C LEU A 10 45.83 12.35 16.76
N ILE A 11 45.55 11.54 17.79
CA ILE A 11 44.48 10.52 17.72
C ILE A 11 43.13 11.18 17.48
N LEU A 12 42.82 12.28 18.17
CA LEU A 12 41.58 13.01 18.00
C LEU A 12 41.41 13.53 16.57
N PHE A 13 42.47 14.08 15.97
CA PHE A 13 42.44 14.58 14.60
C PHE A 13 42.21 13.45 13.57
N VAL A 14 42.83 12.29 13.78
CA VAL A 14 42.62 11.10 12.93
C VAL A 14 41.18 10.59 13.03
N VAL A 15 40.62 10.54 14.23
CA VAL A 15 39.22 10.12 14.45
C VAL A 15 38.24 11.08 13.78
N ILE A 16 38.41 12.39 13.97
CA ILE A 16 37.54 13.41 13.35
C ILE A 16 37.64 13.34 11.82
N SER A 17 38.85 13.20 11.28
CA SER A 17 39.07 13.07 9.84
C SER A 17 38.41 11.81 9.26
N GLY A 18 38.49 10.68 9.97
CA GLY A 18 37.85 9.43 9.58
C GLY A 18 36.32 9.53 9.57
N ILE A 19 35.73 10.16 10.59
CA ILE A 19 34.28 10.40 10.67
C ILE A 19 33.83 11.34 9.54
N GLN A 20 34.57 12.42 9.30
CA GLN A 20 34.26 13.39 8.26
C GLN A 20 34.34 12.78 6.85
N TRP A 21 35.33 11.93 6.59
CA TRP A 21 35.42 11.15 5.36
C TRP A 21 34.25 10.16 5.22
N LEU A 22 33.89 9.48 6.30
CA LEU A 22 32.79 8.51 6.30
C LEU A 22 31.43 9.19 5.99
N ILE A 23 31.16 10.35 6.59
CA ILE A 23 29.94 11.13 6.31
C ILE A 23 29.91 11.57 4.85
N LYS A 24 31.02 12.14 4.35
CA LYS A 24 31.12 12.56 2.95
C LYS A 24 30.91 11.39 1.98
N ARG A 25 31.46 10.21 2.29
CA ARG A 25 31.30 8.99 1.49
C ARG A 25 29.87 8.49 1.46
N ILE A 26 29.14 8.60 2.57
CA ILE A 26 27.72 8.23 2.64
C ILE A 26 26.86 9.26 1.88
N GLN A 27 27.20 10.55 1.96
CA GLN A 27 26.50 11.61 1.25
C GLN A 27 26.71 11.54 -0.27
N GLU A 28 27.91 11.17 -0.75
CA GLU A 28 28.16 10.89 -2.17
C GLU A 28 27.33 9.69 -2.68
N ARG A 29 27.17 8.64 -1.86
CA ARG A 29 26.33 7.47 -2.21
C ARG A 29 24.83 7.77 -2.18
N ASN A 30 24.43 8.72 -1.34
CA ASN A 30 23.05 9.13 -1.16
C ASN A 30 22.72 10.45 -1.90
N SER A 31 23.66 11.01 -2.67
CA SER A 31 23.36 12.15 -3.53
C SER A 31 22.43 11.60 -4.61
N PRO A 32 21.15 12.00 -4.63
CA PRO A 32 20.28 11.63 -5.72
C PRO A 32 20.92 12.22 -7.00
N PRO A 33 21.03 11.44 -8.09
CA PRO A 33 21.35 12.03 -9.40
C PRO A 33 20.35 13.16 -9.64
N ASP A 34 20.77 14.24 -10.31
CA ASP A 34 19.98 15.47 -10.57
C ASP A 34 18.52 15.16 -10.93
N THR A 35 17.71 14.98 -9.88
CA THR A 35 16.34 14.48 -10.00
C THR A 35 15.47 15.55 -10.64
N SER A 36 15.92 16.81 -10.60
CA SER A 36 15.29 17.93 -11.30
C SER A 36 15.33 17.75 -12.80
N GLU A 37 16.50 17.46 -13.39
CA GLU A 37 16.62 17.27 -14.85
C GLU A 37 15.83 16.04 -15.29
N SER A 38 15.95 14.94 -14.55
CA SER A 38 15.18 13.72 -14.84
C SER A 38 13.67 13.88 -14.65
N LEU A 39 13.20 14.72 -13.71
CA LEU A 39 11.77 14.96 -13.48
C LEU A 39 11.19 15.92 -14.52
N GLU A 40 11.98 16.90 -14.95
CA GLU A 40 11.62 17.84 -16.01
C GLU A 40 11.48 17.10 -17.35
N ASP A 41 12.42 16.19 -17.66
CA ASP A 41 12.32 15.28 -18.81
C ASP A 41 11.04 14.42 -18.78
N ILE A 42 10.71 13.85 -17.61
CA ILE A 42 9.47 13.05 -17.44
C ILE A 42 8.23 13.92 -17.64
N TYR A 43 8.23 15.16 -17.13
CA TYR A 43 7.09 16.07 -17.27
C TYR A 43 6.89 16.54 -18.71
N ASP A 44 7.99 16.77 -19.44
CA ASP A 44 7.96 17.13 -20.85
C ASP A 44 7.45 15.99 -21.72
N ASP A 45 7.87 14.74 -21.45
CA ASP A 45 7.35 13.54 -22.14
C ASP A 45 5.82 13.41 -21.97
N TYR A 46 5.31 13.61 -20.75
CA TYR A 46 3.87 13.64 -20.49
C TYR A 46 3.14 14.77 -21.23
N ARG A 47 3.74 15.96 -21.34
CA ARG A 47 3.16 17.07 -22.11
C ARG A 47 3.06 16.74 -23.60
N GLU A 48 4.09 16.11 -24.15
CA GLU A 48 4.08 15.67 -25.55
C GLU A 48 3.00 14.62 -25.80
N GLU A 49 2.84 13.66 -24.89
CA GLU A 49 1.83 12.61 -25.01
C GLU A 49 0.40 13.19 -25.01
N ILE A 50 0.10 14.13 -24.10
CA ILE A 50 -1.19 14.82 -24.08
C ILE A 50 -1.44 15.57 -25.41
N ARG A 51 -0.40 16.22 -25.95
CA ARG A 51 -0.51 16.93 -27.23
C ARG A 51 -0.82 15.96 -28.37
N ARG A 52 -0.14 14.81 -28.43
CA ARG A 52 -0.40 13.76 -29.45
C ARG A 52 -1.85 13.27 -29.38
N HIS A 53 -2.35 12.98 -28.18
CA HIS A 53 -3.73 12.53 -27.99
C HIS A 53 -4.75 13.60 -28.38
N GLN A 54 -4.51 14.86 -28.03
CA GLN A 54 -5.39 15.98 -28.40
C GLN A 54 -5.38 16.23 -29.91
N THR A 55 -4.21 16.25 -30.55
CA THR A 55 -4.11 16.47 -32.00
C THR A 55 -4.71 15.30 -32.79
N GLN A 56 -4.63 14.07 -32.27
CA GLN A 56 -5.25 12.90 -32.91
C GLN A 56 -6.78 12.85 -32.76
N THR A 57 -7.34 13.47 -31.71
CA THR A 57 -8.81 13.59 -31.51
C THR A 57 -9.41 14.85 -32.11
N GLN A 58 -8.60 15.80 -32.59
CA GLN A 58 -9.06 17.05 -33.21
C GLN A 58 -9.17 16.96 -34.74
N ALA A 59 -9.61 15.82 -35.27
CA ALA A 59 -10.32 15.85 -36.55
C ALA A 59 -11.65 16.60 -36.32
N PRO A 60 -12.01 17.59 -37.17
CA PRO A 60 -13.14 18.47 -36.89
C PRO A 60 -14.44 17.66 -36.72
N PRO A 61 -15.25 17.94 -35.67
CA PRO A 61 -16.53 17.29 -35.50
C PRO A 61 -17.46 17.68 -36.66
N PRO A 62 -18.20 16.75 -37.30
CA PRO A 62 -19.37 17.14 -38.04
C PRO A 62 -20.35 17.79 -37.05
N THR A 63 -20.81 18.99 -37.41
CA THR A 63 -21.90 19.82 -36.87
C THR A 63 -22.77 19.23 -35.72
N PRO A 64 -23.12 20.05 -34.71
CA PRO A 64 -23.85 19.61 -33.53
C PRO A 64 -25.32 19.28 -33.85
N GLN A 65 -25.62 18.00 -34.08
CA GLN A 65 -26.97 17.50 -33.91
C GLN A 65 -27.17 17.14 -32.43
N ALA A 66 -28.07 17.89 -31.79
CA ALA A 66 -28.56 17.67 -30.44
C ALA A 66 -28.98 16.20 -30.24
N SER A 67 -28.06 15.40 -29.72
CA SER A 67 -28.31 14.01 -29.37
C SER A 67 -28.58 13.97 -27.87
N GLN A 68 -29.85 13.79 -27.51
CA GLN A 68 -30.28 13.54 -26.15
C GLN A 68 -29.44 12.40 -25.54
N PRO A 69 -29.06 12.47 -24.25
CA PRO A 69 -28.44 11.33 -23.59
C PRO A 69 -29.42 10.15 -23.62
N PRO A 70 -28.93 8.91 -23.79
CA PRO A 70 -29.81 7.73 -23.76
C PRO A 70 -30.53 7.68 -22.41
N PRO A 71 -31.85 7.46 -22.38
CA PRO A 71 -32.58 7.35 -21.13
C PRO A 71 -32.02 6.19 -20.31
N ILE A 72 -31.56 6.50 -19.10
CA ILE A 72 -31.12 5.52 -18.12
C ILE A 72 -32.36 4.68 -17.78
N PRO A 73 -32.32 3.34 -17.93
CA PRO A 73 -33.43 2.51 -17.49
C PRO A 73 -33.64 2.73 -16.00
N SER A 74 -34.85 3.19 -15.66
CA SER A 74 -35.33 3.34 -14.30
C SER A 74 -35.00 2.07 -13.53
N ALA A 75 -34.28 2.21 -12.41
CA ALA A 75 -33.99 1.10 -11.52
C ALA A 75 -35.30 0.36 -11.23
N SER A 76 -35.38 -0.89 -11.69
CA SER A 76 -36.45 -1.80 -11.28
C SER A 76 -36.47 -1.81 -9.76
N PRO A 77 -37.66 -1.73 -9.11
CA PRO A 77 -37.74 -1.90 -7.68
C PRO A 77 -37.04 -3.20 -7.34
N GLN A 78 -36.14 -3.14 -6.35
CA GLN A 78 -35.37 -4.26 -5.86
C GLN A 78 -36.27 -5.49 -5.81
N HIS A 79 -35.91 -6.54 -6.54
CA HIS A 79 -36.42 -7.88 -6.25
C HIS A 79 -35.94 -8.21 -4.84
N GLN A 80 -36.72 -7.82 -3.84
CA GLN A 80 -36.71 -8.45 -2.53
C GLN A 80 -37.11 -9.89 -2.79
N VAL A 81 -36.10 -10.75 -2.92
CA VAL A 81 -36.29 -12.18 -2.75
C VAL A 81 -36.75 -12.33 -1.31
N GLU A 82 -38.06 -12.43 -1.12
CA GLU A 82 -38.69 -12.59 0.17
C GLU A 82 -38.29 -13.97 0.69
N ALA A 83 -37.20 -14.02 1.45
CA ALA A 83 -36.76 -15.25 2.08
C ALA A 83 -37.91 -15.75 2.97
N PRO A 84 -38.31 -17.04 2.86
CA PRO A 84 -39.47 -17.56 3.58
C PRO A 84 -39.36 -17.24 5.07
N ALA A 85 -40.47 -16.86 5.71
CA ALA A 85 -40.50 -16.39 7.10
C ALA A 85 -39.81 -17.34 8.10
N ALA A 86 -39.75 -18.64 7.78
CA ALA A 86 -38.99 -19.64 8.52
C ALA A 86 -37.47 -19.36 8.53
N TYR A 87 -36.90 -18.95 7.40
CA TYR A 87 -35.49 -18.58 7.28
C TYR A 87 -35.19 -17.30 8.06
N GLN A 88 -36.07 -16.29 8.00
CA GLN A 88 -35.92 -15.06 8.78
C GLN A 88 -36.00 -15.33 10.29
N ARG A 89 -36.91 -16.20 10.74
CA ARG A 89 -36.97 -16.64 12.14
C ARG A 89 -35.70 -17.38 12.57
N ALA A 90 -35.18 -18.28 11.75
CA ALA A 90 -33.94 -19.01 12.06
C ALA A 90 -32.73 -18.07 12.19
N ILE A 91 -32.60 -17.07 11.31
CA ILE A 91 -31.53 -16.06 11.38
C ILE A 91 -31.69 -15.19 12.62
N GLN A 92 -32.91 -14.80 12.99
CA GLN A 92 -33.16 -14.01 14.20
C GLN A 92 -32.88 -14.81 15.47
N GLN A 93 -33.26 -16.09 15.52
CA GLN A 93 -32.97 -16.98 16.65
C GLN A 93 -31.45 -17.25 16.78
N ALA A 94 -30.75 -17.45 15.66
CA ALA A 94 -29.30 -17.59 15.63
C ALA A 94 -28.56 -16.32 16.09
N ARG A 95 -29.12 -15.13 15.84
CA ARG A 95 -28.57 -13.84 16.30
C ARG A 95 -28.75 -13.60 17.81
N GLN A 96 -29.73 -14.23 18.45
CA GLN A 96 -30.02 -14.04 19.88
C GLN A 96 -29.26 -15.01 20.79
N GLN A 97 -28.75 -16.12 20.26
CA GLN A 97 -27.95 -17.05 21.03
C GLN A 97 -26.51 -16.56 21.10
N LYS A 98 -26.15 -15.95 22.23
CA LYS A 98 -24.74 -15.74 22.57
C LYS A 98 -24.08 -17.12 22.57
N PRO A 99 -23.01 -17.36 21.79
CA PRO A 99 -22.35 -18.65 21.76
C PRO A 99 -21.89 -19.04 23.16
N THR A 100 -22.54 -20.05 23.75
CA THR A 100 -22.13 -20.59 25.05
C THR A 100 -20.85 -21.39 24.83
N LEU A 101 -19.72 -20.71 25.01
CA LEU A 101 -18.40 -21.32 24.89
C LEU A 101 -18.28 -22.43 25.93
N THR A 102 -17.99 -23.64 25.45
CA THR A 102 -17.63 -24.77 26.31
C THR A 102 -16.43 -24.39 27.19
N PRO A 103 -16.24 -25.01 28.37
CA PRO A 103 -15.10 -24.70 29.24
C PRO A 103 -13.76 -24.81 28.50
N ALA A 104 -13.60 -25.84 27.65
CA ALA A 104 -12.42 -26.01 26.80
C ALA A 104 -12.23 -24.88 25.79
N GLN A 105 -13.31 -24.37 25.18
CA GLN A 105 -13.22 -23.22 24.27
C GLN A 105 -12.88 -21.92 24.99
N LYS A 106 -13.35 -21.72 26.22
CA LYS A 106 -12.98 -20.54 27.03
C LYS A 106 -11.49 -20.56 27.37
N GLU A 107 -10.97 -21.71 27.80
CA GLU A 107 -9.55 -21.89 28.07
C GLU A 107 -8.69 -21.66 26.80
N ALA A 108 -9.12 -22.21 25.67
CA ALA A 108 -8.44 -21.99 24.38
C ALA A 108 -8.47 -20.51 23.96
N ALA A 109 -9.59 -19.81 24.15
CA ALA A 109 -9.71 -18.39 23.85
C ALA A 109 -8.80 -17.54 24.75
N GLU A 110 -8.71 -17.87 26.03
CA GLU A 110 -7.82 -17.18 26.97
C GLU A 110 -6.35 -17.40 26.60
N ARG A 111 -5.97 -18.64 26.28
CA ARG A 111 -4.63 -18.99 25.81
C ARG A 111 -4.27 -18.23 24.53
N PHE A 112 -5.22 -18.09 23.59
CA PHE A 112 -5.03 -17.32 22.36
C PHE A 112 -4.85 -15.82 22.65
N GLN A 113 -5.61 -15.24 23.58
CA GLN A 113 -5.45 -13.85 24.00
C GLN A 113 -4.09 -13.60 24.66
N GLN A 114 -3.62 -14.52 25.52
CA GLN A 114 -2.31 -14.44 26.15
C GLN A 114 -1.17 -14.49 25.11
N LEU A 115 -1.30 -15.33 24.08
CA LEU A 115 -0.36 -15.40 22.95
C LEU A 115 -0.38 -14.13 22.09
N GLY A 116 -1.56 -13.56 21.83
CA GLY A 116 -1.73 -12.33 21.05
C GLY A 116 -1.10 -11.11 21.72
N LYS A 117 -1.22 -10.98 23.05
CA LYS A 117 -0.61 -9.89 23.83
C LYS A 117 0.93 -9.94 23.79
N ARG A 118 1.52 -11.14 23.75
CA ARG A 118 2.97 -11.33 23.61
C ARG A 118 3.50 -11.15 22.18
N LYS A 119 2.69 -11.44 21.14
CA LYS A 119 3.12 -11.36 19.72
C LYS A 119 2.87 -10.02 19.03
N ARG A 120 2.03 -9.11 19.55
CA ARG A 120 1.81 -7.78 18.94
C ARG A 120 3.04 -6.86 18.93
N ARG A 121 4.12 -7.22 19.63
CA ARG A 121 5.43 -6.53 19.56
C ARG A 121 6.40 -7.10 18.53
N ARG A 122 6.02 -8.09 17.73
CA ARG A 122 6.78 -8.41 16.52
C ARG A 122 6.30 -7.48 15.43
N LYS A 123 7.08 -6.41 15.24
CA LYS A 123 7.10 -5.51 14.08
C LYS A 123 6.22 -6.06 12.95
N SER A 124 5.05 -5.46 12.74
CA SER A 124 4.51 -5.43 11.38
C SER A 124 5.65 -4.83 10.57
N ALA A 125 6.37 -5.67 9.81
CA ALA A 125 7.40 -5.20 8.94
C ALA A 125 6.70 -4.19 8.03
N VAL A 126 7.06 -2.92 8.16
CA VAL A 126 6.64 -1.86 7.25
C VAL A 126 6.92 -2.40 5.84
N GLY A 127 5.87 -2.77 5.11
CA GLY A 127 5.95 -3.38 3.77
C GLY A 127 5.41 -4.80 3.58
N GLN A 128 4.93 -5.53 4.60
CA GLN A 128 4.30 -6.84 4.41
C GLN A 128 2.82 -6.86 4.77
N ILE A 129 2.00 -6.26 3.89
CA ILE A 129 0.55 -6.43 3.93
C ILE A 129 0.22 -7.78 3.27
N SER A 130 -0.47 -8.66 3.99
CA SER A 130 -0.87 -9.96 3.40
C SER A 130 -1.83 -9.75 2.22
N ALA A 131 -1.77 -10.63 1.22
CA ALA A 131 -2.67 -10.57 0.05
C ALA A 131 -4.15 -10.51 0.47
N ARG A 132 -4.51 -11.21 1.56
CA ARG A 132 -5.87 -11.16 2.12
C ARG A 132 -6.25 -9.78 2.64
N ALA A 133 -5.32 -9.06 3.27
CA ALA A 133 -5.55 -7.69 3.74
C ALA A 133 -5.53 -6.68 2.59
N LEU A 134 -4.76 -6.93 1.53
CA LEU A 134 -4.82 -6.14 0.29
C LEU A 134 -6.15 -6.33 -0.46
N LEU A 135 -6.75 -7.52 -0.40
CA LEU A 135 -8.03 -7.82 -1.06
C LEU A 135 -9.25 -7.66 -0.15
N SER A 136 -9.08 -7.34 1.14
CA SER A 136 -10.19 -7.21 2.08
C SER A 136 -11.03 -5.94 1.89
N SER A 137 -10.48 -4.95 1.16
CA SER A 137 -11.21 -3.74 0.81
C SER A 137 -11.04 -3.43 -0.68
N PRO A 138 -12.05 -2.83 -1.35
CA PRO A 138 -11.97 -2.50 -2.77
C PRO A 138 -10.88 -1.46 -3.06
N GLN A 139 -10.63 -0.54 -2.12
CA GLN A 139 -9.58 0.47 -2.25
C GLN A 139 -8.18 -0.15 -2.15
N SER A 140 -7.98 -1.08 -1.20
CA SER A 140 -6.72 -1.81 -1.04
C SER A 140 -6.44 -2.72 -2.25
N ALA A 141 -7.47 -3.30 -2.87
CA ALA A 141 -7.32 -4.13 -4.05
C ALA A 141 -6.79 -3.31 -5.24
N ARG A 142 -7.33 -2.10 -5.44
CA ARG A 142 -6.85 -1.17 -6.48
C ARG A 142 -5.39 -0.77 -6.25
N GLN A 143 -5.03 -0.44 -5.01
CA GLN A 143 -3.64 -0.11 -4.66
C GLN A 143 -2.70 -1.28 -4.93
N ALA A 144 -3.13 -2.52 -4.65
CA ALA A 144 -2.32 -3.70 -4.92
C ALA A 144 -2.06 -3.91 -6.43
N VAL A 145 -3.06 -3.63 -7.28
CA VAL A 145 -2.90 -3.69 -8.75
C VAL A 145 -1.87 -2.67 -9.21
N ILE A 146 -1.98 -1.41 -8.77
CA ILE A 146 -1.04 -0.34 -9.14
C ILE A 146 0.38 -0.67 -8.66
N LEU A 147 0.52 -1.13 -7.41
CA LEU A 147 1.82 -1.53 -6.87
C LEU A 147 2.43 -2.70 -7.65
N HIS A 148 1.61 -3.65 -8.08
CA HIS A 148 2.07 -4.76 -8.92
C HIS A 148 2.50 -4.29 -10.32
N GLU A 149 1.85 -3.29 -10.88
CA GLU A 149 2.22 -2.71 -12.18
C GLU A 149 3.53 -1.93 -12.11
N VAL A 150 3.73 -1.13 -11.06
CA VAL A 150 4.95 -0.31 -10.88
C VAL A 150 6.16 -1.16 -10.49
N PHE A 151 6.00 -2.13 -9.58
CA PHE A 151 7.12 -2.88 -9.01
C PHE A 151 7.28 -4.30 -9.57
N GLY A 152 6.32 -4.75 -10.39
CA GLY A 152 6.27 -6.12 -10.90
C GLY A 152 5.96 -7.17 -9.82
N PRO A 153 6.07 -8.47 -10.16
CA PRO A 153 5.80 -9.54 -9.22
C PRO A 153 6.80 -9.52 -8.05
N PRO A 154 6.33 -9.72 -6.81
CA PRO A 154 7.16 -9.62 -5.61
C PRO A 154 8.27 -10.67 -5.65
N LYS A 155 9.43 -10.35 -5.05
CA LYS A 155 10.61 -11.25 -5.01
C LYS A 155 10.29 -12.65 -4.49
N SER A 156 9.29 -12.80 -3.62
CA SER A 156 8.83 -14.09 -3.09
C SER A 156 8.15 -14.99 -4.12
N MET A 157 7.65 -14.44 -5.23
CA MET A 157 6.96 -15.18 -6.29
C MET A 157 7.87 -15.48 -7.49
N ARG A 158 9.10 -14.99 -7.50
CA ARG A 158 10.08 -15.33 -8.55
C ARG A 158 10.59 -16.74 -8.28
N LYS A 159 10.25 -17.69 -9.15
CA LYS A 159 10.83 -19.04 -9.14
C LYS A 159 12.31 -18.90 -9.53
N TYR A 160 13.20 -19.45 -8.71
CA TYR A 160 14.62 -19.63 -9.05
C TYR A 160 14.76 -20.76 -10.06
#